data_AF-A0A661C1R2-F1
#
_entry.id   AF-A0A661C1R2-F1
#
_cell.length_a   1.000
_cell.length_b   1.000
_cell.length_c   1.000
_cell.angle_alpha   90.00
_cell.angle_beta   90.00
_cell.angle_gamma   90.00
#
_symmetry.space_group_name_H-M   'P 1'
#
loop_
_entity.id
_entity.type
_entity.pdbx_description
1 polymer ?
#
loop_
_entity_poly.entity_id
_entity_poly.type
_entity_poly.pdbx_seq_one_letter_code
_entity_poly.pdbx_strand_id
1 'polypeptide(L)'
;MKPNLCEGMAEGSYLGADVCADCHQDKIETMHNSPHGQSADKRTPFGKEGCETCHGPGELHFDTEGNCIISMTGRYGESVEQRNNVCLSCHQSGDRMHWFSSTHEAEDLACVSCHSIHQPNDVIERTTQTEVCFECHKDIRSQTFRASTHPIRENKVICSDCHNAHGSAGPSSLKQFT
;
A
#
# COMPACT_ATOMS: atom_id res chain seq x y z
N MET A 1 20.91 21.99 16.13
CA MET A 1 20.11 20.91 15.54
C MET A 1 21.07 19.82 15.10
N LYS A 2 20.79 18.55 15.38
CA LYS A 2 21.58 17.45 14.80
C LYS A 2 21.17 17.34 13.31
N PRO A 3 22.11 17.19 12.38
CA PRO A 3 21.77 16.99 10.97
C PRO A 3 20.89 15.75 10.83
N ASN A 4 19.92 15.80 9.91
CA ASN A 4 19.07 14.65 9.62
C ASN A 4 19.95 13.61 8.92
N LEU A 5 20.09 12.42 9.53
CA LEU A 5 20.91 11.34 8.98
C LEU A 5 20.49 10.95 7.55
N CYS A 6 19.20 11.13 7.22
CA CYS A 6 18.63 10.79 5.93
C CYS A 6 18.45 12.02 5.00
N GLU A 7 19.10 13.14 5.32
CA GLU A 7 19.17 14.29 4.42
C GLU A 7 19.87 13.91 3.11
N GLY A 8 19.32 14.34 1.96
CA GLY A 8 19.89 14.03 0.65
C GLY A 8 19.52 12.66 0.07
N MET A 9 18.66 11.87 0.73
CA MET A 9 18.22 10.56 0.23
C MET A 9 17.64 10.59 -1.21
N ALA A 10 17.01 11.70 -1.61
CA ALA A 10 16.45 11.87 -2.95
C ALA A 10 17.49 12.23 -4.03
N GLU A 11 18.72 12.58 -3.63
CA GLU A 11 19.79 13.05 -4.53
C GLU A 11 20.84 11.96 -4.79
N GLY A 12 20.72 10.80 -4.14
CA GLY A 12 21.64 9.69 -4.29
C GLY A 12 21.54 8.96 -5.63
N SER A 13 22.45 8.03 -5.81
CA SER A 13 22.56 7.14 -6.97
C SER A 13 21.61 5.96 -6.86
N TYR A 14 21.07 5.55 -8.01
CA TYR A 14 20.32 4.31 -8.15
C TYR A 14 21.30 3.14 -8.26
N LEU A 15 21.15 2.13 -7.40
CA LEU A 15 22.06 0.98 -7.30
C LEU A 15 21.57 -0.22 -8.12
N GLY A 16 20.27 -0.28 -8.45
CA GLY A 16 19.65 -1.38 -9.16
C GLY A 16 19.28 -2.57 -8.25
N ALA A 17 18.33 -3.39 -8.73
CA ALA A 17 17.74 -4.47 -7.94
C ALA A 17 18.73 -5.59 -7.58
N ASP A 18 19.77 -5.83 -8.37
CA ASP A 18 20.78 -6.87 -8.10
C ASP A 18 21.55 -6.58 -6.81
N VAL A 19 21.91 -5.31 -6.56
CA VAL A 19 22.58 -4.89 -5.31
C VAL A 19 21.64 -5.08 -4.11
N CYS A 20 20.34 -4.85 -4.29
CA CYS A 20 19.36 -5.11 -3.24
C CYS A 20 19.27 -6.61 -2.91
N ALA A 21 19.48 -7.50 -3.90
CA ALA A 21 19.34 -8.95 -3.75
C ALA A 21 20.36 -9.53 -2.78
N ASP A 22 21.57 -8.98 -2.78
CA ASP A 22 22.66 -9.42 -1.92
C ASP A 22 22.29 -9.39 -0.43
N CYS A 23 21.36 -8.50 -0.03
CA CYS A 23 20.86 -8.37 1.34
C CYS A 23 19.38 -8.74 1.52
N HIS A 24 18.53 -8.59 0.50
CA HIS A 24 17.06 -8.72 0.59
C HIS A 24 16.48 -9.79 -0.35
N GLN A 25 17.08 -10.98 -0.33
CA GLN A 25 16.68 -12.10 -1.17
C GLN A 25 15.18 -12.46 -1.05
N ASP A 26 14.64 -12.49 0.17
CA ASP A 26 13.23 -12.83 0.43
C ASP A 26 12.25 -11.81 -0.19
N LYS A 27 12.63 -10.53 -0.17
CA LYS A 27 11.82 -9.45 -0.76
C LYS A 27 11.82 -9.53 -2.27
N ILE A 28 12.97 -9.78 -2.88
CA ILE A 28 13.08 -9.89 -4.33
C ILE A 28 12.30 -11.10 -4.85
N GLU A 29 12.42 -12.24 -4.21
CA GLU A 29 11.66 -13.44 -4.57
C GLU A 29 10.15 -13.20 -4.49
N THR A 30 9.68 -12.54 -3.43
CA THR A 30 8.26 -12.18 -3.30
C THR A 30 7.83 -11.19 -4.35
N MET A 31 8.65 -10.17 -4.62
CA MET A 31 8.34 -9.13 -5.60
C MET A 31 8.26 -9.68 -7.02
N HIS A 32 9.19 -10.56 -7.44
CA HIS A 32 9.14 -11.21 -8.76
C HIS A 32 7.86 -12.01 -8.99
N ASN A 33 7.26 -12.56 -7.93
CA ASN A 33 5.98 -13.27 -8.01
C ASN A 33 4.76 -12.34 -7.98
N SER A 34 4.96 -11.03 -7.84
CA SER A 34 3.90 -10.02 -7.81
C SER A 34 3.74 -9.32 -9.16
N PRO A 35 2.57 -8.70 -9.43
CA PRO A 35 2.39 -7.86 -10.61
C PRO A 35 3.38 -6.68 -10.71
N HIS A 36 3.93 -6.20 -9.59
CA HIS A 36 4.91 -5.12 -9.57
C HIS A 36 6.32 -5.58 -9.94
N GLY A 37 6.62 -6.89 -9.88
CA GLY A 37 7.92 -7.47 -10.19
C GLY A 37 8.14 -7.87 -11.64
N GLN A 38 7.18 -7.61 -12.53
CA GLN A 38 7.25 -8.02 -13.94
C GLN A 38 8.21 -7.12 -14.74
N SER A 39 9.50 -7.48 -14.76
CA SER A 39 10.56 -6.71 -15.42
C SER A 39 10.35 -6.45 -16.92
N ALA A 40 9.66 -7.34 -17.62
CA ALA A 40 9.33 -7.16 -19.04
C ALA A 40 8.27 -6.08 -19.31
N ASP A 41 7.47 -5.67 -18.32
CA ASP A 41 6.43 -4.64 -18.48
C ASP A 41 6.91 -3.30 -17.91
N LYS A 42 7.19 -2.35 -18.81
CA LYS A 42 7.65 -0.98 -18.50
C LYS A 42 6.68 -0.16 -17.64
N ARG A 43 5.44 -0.60 -17.48
CA ARG A 43 4.45 0.06 -16.61
C ARG A 43 4.64 -0.32 -15.14
N THR A 44 5.37 -1.40 -14.86
CA THR A 44 5.62 -1.88 -13.50
C THR A 44 6.90 -1.26 -12.92
N PRO A 45 7.05 -1.25 -11.58
CA PRO A 45 8.29 -0.85 -10.92
C PRO A 45 9.53 -1.58 -11.46
N PHE A 46 9.47 -2.90 -11.63
CA PHE A 46 10.61 -3.70 -12.10
C PHE A 46 10.90 -3.54 -13.60
N GLY A 47 9.98 -2.99 -14.38
CA GLY A 47 10.26 -2.54 -15.75
C GLY A 47 10.87 -1.14 -15.84
N LYS A 48 11.11 -0.48 -14.70
CA LYS A 48 11.77 0.82 -14.54
C LYS A 48 13.01 0.64 -13.64
N GLU A 49 13.01 1.24 -12.45
CA GLU A 49 14.13 1.23 -11.50
C GLU A 49 14.02 0.13 -10.42
N GLY A 50 13.16 -0.87 -10.62
CA GLY A 50 13.02 -1.97 -9.65
C GLY A 50 12.50 -1.48 -8.29
N CYS A 51 13.16 -1.94 -7.23
CA CYS A 51 12.90 -1.55 -5.84
C CYS A 51 12.88 -0.02 -5.67
N GLU A 52 13.79 0.67 -6.35
CA GLU A 52 14.04 2.10 -6.24
C GLU A 52 12.94 2.94 -6.90
N THR A 53 12.04 2.32 -7.68
CA THR A 53 10.81 3.02 -8.16
C THR A 53 9.90 3.40 -7.00
N CYS A 54 9.85 2.59 -5.94
CA CYS A 54 9.06 2.88 -4.74
C CYS A 54 9.92 3.44 -3.60
N HIS A 55 11.16 2.96 -3.50
CA HIS A 55 12.05 3.25 -2.39
C HIS A 55 12.99 4.45 -2.62
N GLY A 56 13.03 4.99 -3.83
CA GLY A 56 13.99 6.03 -4.22
C GLY A 56 15.42 5.48 -4.34
N PRO A 57 16.40 6.36 -4.55
CA PRO A 57 17.80 5.97 -4.67
C PRO A 57 18.32 5.23 -3.43
N GLY A 58 18.98 4.10 -3.64
CA GLY A 58 19.49 3.23 -2.58
C GLY A 58 20.88 3.58 -2.04
N GLU A 59 21.60 4.55 -2.61
CA GLU A 59 22.97 4.88 -2.20
C GLU A 59 23.10 5.18 -0.70
N LEU A 60 22.25 6.08 -0.18
CA LEU A 60 22.31 6.42 1.25
C LEU A 60 21.92 5.22 2.14
N HIS A 61 21.08 4.33 1.63
CA HIS A 61 20.72 3.11 2.34
C HIS A 61 21.88 2.14 2.48
N PHE A 62 22.66 2.00 1.40
CA PHE A 62 23.88 1.22 1.40
C PHE A 62 24.93 1.81 2.34
N ASP A 63 25.18 3.12 2.25
CA ASP A 63 26.22 3.80 3.03
C ASP A 63 25.91 3.89 4.54
N THR A 64 24.63 3.82 4.91
CA THR A 64 24.19 3.90 6.30
C THR A 64 23.82 2.55 6.92
N GLU A 65 24.39 1.46 6.39
CA GLU A 65 24.20 0.09 6.89
C GLU A 65 22.72 -0.31 7.00
N GLY A 66 21.93 0.02 5.99
CA GLY A 66 20.52 -0.34 5.90
C GLY A 66 19.55 0.71 6.49
N ASN A 67 20.03 1.90 6.85
CA ASN A 67 19.15 3.02 7.24
C ASN A 67 18.70 3.84 6.02
N CYS A 68 17.94 4.91 6.19
CA CYS A 68 17.72 5.94 5.16
C CYS A 68 17.35 5.46 3.74
N ILE A 69 16.16 4.88 3.63
CA ILE A 69 15.48 4.57 2.36
C ILE A 69 14.02 4.97 2.48
N ILE A 70 13.33 5.37 1.40
CA ILE A 70 11.91 5.74 1.51
C ILE A 70 11.14 4.55 2.09
N SER A 71 10.66 4.70 3.32
CA SER A 71 9.96 3.66 4.04
C SER A 71 8.46 3.85 3.93
N MET A 72 7.75 2.82 3.46
CA MET A 72 6.28 2.84 3.43
C MET A 72 5.67 2.84 4.85
N THR A 73 6.44 2.56 5.89
CA THR A 73 5.99 2.69 7.28
C THR A 73 6.25 4.08 7.88
N GLY A 74 6.89 4.99 7.16
CA GLY A 74 7.24 6.33 7.66
C GLY A 74 8.44 6.34 8.61
N ARG A 75 9.25 5.28 8.60
CA ARG A 75 10.35 5.05 9.55
C ARG A 75 11.37 6.19 9.59
N TYR A 76 11.59 6.89 8.49
CA TYR A 76 12.61 7.94 8.39
C TYR A 76 11.99 9.34 8.22
N GLY A 77 10.69 9.48 8.49
CA GLY A 77 9.98 10.77 8.50
C GLY A 77 9.11 11.02 7.28
N GLU A 78 8.86 10.01 6.45
CA GLU A 78 7.97 10.12 5.30
C GLU A 78 6.52 10.34 5.74
N SER A 79 5.88 11.40 5.24
CA SER A 79 4.47 11.67 5.52
C SER A 79 3.56 10.60 4.90
N VAL A 80 2.32 10.51 5.37
CA VAL A 80 1.29 9.66 4.74
C VAL A 80 1.12 10.04 3.26
N GLU A 81 1.04 11.33 2.98
CA GLU A 81 0.90 11.86 1.62
C GLU A 81 2.07 11.43 0.72
N GLN A 82 3.32 11.59 1.18
CA GLN A 82 4.50 11.17 0.42
C GLN A 82 4.45 9.68 0.07
N ARG A 83 4.08 8.84 1.03
CA ARG A 83 3.98 7.38 0.85
C ARG A 83 2.84 7.00 -0.10
N ASN A 84 1.70 7.65 0.01
CA ASN A 84 0.57 7.44 -0.90
C ASN A 84 0.90 7.89 -2.32
N ASN A 85 1.62 9.00 -2.48
CA ASN A 85 2.02 9.52 -3.78
C ASN A 85 2.94 8.58 -4.57
N VAL A 86 3.71 7.72 -3.90
CA VAL A 86 4.45 6.65 -4.57
C VAL A 86 3.51 5.74 -5.36
N CYS A 87 2.42 5.28 -4.72
CA CYS A 87 1.40 4.44 -5.36
C CYS A 87 0.56 5.22 -6.36
N LEU A 88 0.12 6.42 -5.97
CA LEU A 88 -0.73 7.29 -6.78
C LEU A 88 0.02 7.86 -7.99
N SER A 89 1.34 7.78 -8.08
CA SER A 89 2.05 8.10 -9.33
C SER A 89 1.57 7.25 -10.52
N CYS A 90 1.03 6.05 -10.25
CA CYS A 90 0.49 5.13 -11.25
C CYS A 90 -0.99 4.75 -11.01
N HIS A 91 -1.45 4.70 -9.76
CA HIS A 91 -2.77 4.15 -9.38
C HIS A 91 -3.91 5.17 -9.20
N GLN A 92 -4.04 6.18 -10.06
CA GLN A 92 -5.06 7.26 -9.89
C GLN A 92 -6.45 6.95 -10.47
N SER A 93 -6.56 5.91 -11.30
CA SER A 93 -7.78 5.64 -12.09
C SER A 93 -8.75 4.68 -11.38
N GLY A 94 -9.87 4.33 -12.02
CA GLY A 94 -10.80 3.29 -11.58
C GLY A 94 -11.30 3.50 -10.15
N ASP A 95 -11.26 2.45 -9.34
CA ASP A 95 -11.74 2.51 -7.95
C ASP A 95 -11.01 3.56 -7.08
N ARG A 96 -9.86 4.12 -7.49
CA ARG A 96 -9.12 5.11 -6.69
C ARG A 96 -9.40 6.57 -7.07
N MET A 97 -10.27 6.83 -8.05
CA MET A 97 -10.54 8.19 -8.52
C MET A 97 -11.05 9.14 -7.41
N HIS A 98 -11.71 8.59 -6.39
CA HIS A 98 -12.26 9.35 -5.27
C HIS A 98 -11.37 9.33 -4.02
N TRP A 99 -10.12 8.87 -4.13
CA TRP A 99 -9.19 8.74 -3.00
C TRP A 99 -9.06 10.03 -2.21
N PHE A 100 -8.79 11.15 -2.89
CA PHE A 100 -8.61 12.48 -2.29
C PHE A 100 -9.89 13.10 -1.70
N SER A 101 -11.03 12.42 -1.83
CA SER A 101 -12.28 12.79 -1.17
C SER A 101 -12.80 11.69 -0.24
N SER A 102 -11.98 10.66 0.01
CA SER A 102 -12.36 9.51 0.81
C SER A 102 -12.14 9.77 2.28
N THR A 103 -12.96 9.14 3.14
CA THR A 103 -12.75 9.22 4.58
C THR A 103 -11.41 8.61 5.00
N HIS A 104 -10.93 7.55 4.33
CA HIS A 104 -9.64 6.96 4.68
C HIS A 104 -8.45 7.91 4.41
N GLU A 105 -8.53 8.71 3.35
CA GLU A 105 -7.53 9.75 3.09
C GLU A 105 -7.63 10.86 4.14
N ALA A 106 -8.84 11.33 4.44
CA ALA A 106 -9.07 12.36 5.45
C ALA A 106 -8.67 11.95 6.88
N GLU A 107 -8.63 10.64 7.16
CA GLU A 107 -8.16 10.06 8.42
C GLU A 107 -6.67 9.65 8.37
N ASP A 108 -5.89 10.22 7.44
CA ASP A 108 -4.43 10.02 7.33
C ASP A 108 -3.99 8.55 7.18
N LEU A 109 -4.79 7.73 6.49
CA LEU A 109 -4.38 6.34 6.20
C LEU A 109 -3.45 6.26 4.98
N ALA A 110 -2.38 5.49 5.14
CA ALA A 110 -1.51 5.13 4.03
C ALA A 110 -2.08 3.94 3.25
N CYS A 111 -1.78 3.81 1.95
CA CYS A 111 -2.19 2.65 1.15
C CYS A 111 -1.72 1.33 1.80
N VAL A 112 -0.51 1.35 2.37
CA VAL A 112 0.10 0.19 3.04
C VAL A 112 -0.45 -0.10 4.44
N SER A 113 -1.38 0.72 4.94
CA SER A 113 -2.14 0.38 6.16
C SER A 113 -3.09 -0.79 5.90
N CYS A 114 -3.48 -1.04 4.65
CA CYS A 114 -4.34 -2.16 4.27
C CYS A 114 -3.65 -3.12 3.29
N HIS A 115 -2.82 -2.59 2.38
CA HIS A 115 -2.16 -3.38 1.35
C HIS A 115 -0.75 -3.80 1.77
N SER A 116 -0.40 -5.06 1.48
CA SER A 116 0.99 -5.52 1.52
C SER A 116 1.53 -5.72 0.11
N ILE A 117 2.80 -5.34 -0.07
CA ILE A 117 3.52 -5.45 -1.35
C ILE A 117 4.64 -6.50 -1.25
N HIS A 118 5.27 -6.62 -0.07
CA HIS A 118 6.33 -7.58 0.20
C HIS A 118 5.84 -8.90 0.81
N GLN A 119 4.52 -9.06 0.97
CA GLN A 119 3.86 -10.26 1.48
C GLN A 119 2.53 -10.44 0.73
N PRO A 120 1.86 -11.60 0.86
CA PRO A 120 0.48 -11.74 0.44
C PRO A 120 -0.39 -10.58 0.95
N ASN A 121 -1.30 -10.13 0.09
CA ASN A 121 -2.10 -8.94 0.33
C ASN A 121 -3.50 -9.36 0.79
N ASP A 122 -3.72 -9.35 2.09
CA ASP A 122 -4.94 -9.93 2.67
C ASP A 122 -6.21 -9.13 2.36
N VAL A 123 -6.11 -7.85 2.00
CA VAL A 123 -7.29 -7.02 1.70
C VAL A 123 -7.85 -7.25 0.28
N ILE A 124 -7.02 -7.76 -0.65
CA ILE A 124 -7.49 -8.11 -2.00
C ILE A 124 -8.08 -9.52 -2.07
N GLU A 125 -7.70 -10.39 -1.14
CA GLU A 125 -8.23 -11.75 -1.05
C GLU A 125 -9.60 -11.72 -0.36
N ARG A 126 -10.61 -12.28 -1.04
CA ARG A 126 -12.02 -12.20 -0.63
C ARG A 126 -12.21 -12.81 0.76
N THR A 127 -11.48 -13.88 1.06
CA THR A 127 -11.65 -14.64 2.31
C THR A 127 -11.00 -13.98 3.53
N THR A 128 -10.08 -13.05 3.33
CA THR A 128 -9.30 -12.40 4.40
C THR A 128 -9.59 -10.90 4.54
N GLN A 129 -10.18 -10.26 3.52
CA GLN A 129 -10.45 -8.82 3.50
C GLN A 129 -11.17 -8.30 4.75
N THR A 130 -12.18 -9.04 5.22
CA THR A 130 -13.05 -8.62 6.32
C THR A 130 -12.27 -8.39 7.60
N GLU A 131 -11.26 -9.21 7.88
CA GLU A 131 -10.45 -9.08 9.09
C GLU A 131 -9.58 -7.81 9.06
N VAL A 132 -9.02 -7.44 7.90
CA VAL A 132 -8.29 -6.16 7.73
C VAL A 132 -9.22 -4.98 8.04
N CYS A 133 -10.46 -4.99 7.52
CA CYS A 133 -11.43 -3.94 7.82
C CYS A 133 -11.78 -3.88 9.32
N PHE A 134 -11.89 -5.04 9.98
CA PHE A 134 -12.29 -5.15 11.37
C PHE A 134 -11.21 -4.73 12.38
N GLU A 135 -9.97 -4.53 11.95
CA GLU A 135 -8.93 -3.94 12.80
C GLU A 135 -9.36 -2.58 13.35
N CYS A 136 -10.03 -1.78 12.51
CA CYS A 136 -10.57 -0.47 12.88
C CYS A 136 -12.11 -0.49 13.03
N HIS A 137 -12.84 -1.13 12.11
CA HIS A 137 -14.31 -1.15 12.10
C HIS A 137 -14.91 -2.20 13.05
N LYS A 138 -14.50 -2.16 14.32
CA LYS A 138 -14.89 -3.12 15.36
C LYS A 138 -16.39 -3.11 15.65
N ASP A 139 -17.04 -1.96 15.52
CA ASP A 139 -18.49 -1.85 15.68
C ASP A 139 -19.23 -2.60 14.57
N ILE A 140 -18.75 -2.51 13.32
CA ILE A 140 -19.31 -3.26 12.20
C ILE A 140 -19.08 -4.76 12.41
N ARG A 141 -17.89 -5.16 12.90
CA ARG A 141 -17.63 -6.55 13.31
C ARG A 141 -18.68 -7.06 14.28
N SER A 142 -18.96 -6.31 15.34
CA SER A 142 -19.98 -6.64 16.34
C SER A 142 -21.38 -6.75 15.72
N GLN A 143 -21.73 -5.86 14.80
CA GLN A 143 -23.02 -5.89 14.11
C GLN A 143 -23.22 -7.14 13.24
N THR A 144 -22.15 -7.78 12.77
CA THR A 144 -22.25 -9.07 12.06
C THR A 144 -22.72 -10.24 12.93
N PHE A 145 -22.78 -10.08 14.25
CA PHE A 145 -23.33 -11.09 15.18
C PHE A 145 -24.81 -10.90 15.50
N ARG A 146 -25.45 -9.86 14.94
CA ARG A 146 -26.89 -9.64 15.13
C ARG A 146 -27.70 -10.70 14.38
N ALA A 147 -28.93 -10.93 14.87
CA ALA A 147 -29.84 -11.93 14.29
C ALA A 147 -30.14 -11.68 12.80
N SER A 148 -30.22 -10.42 12.39
CA SER A 148 -30.33 -10.02 10.99
C SER A 148 -29.10 -9.22 10.60
N THR A 149 -28.33 -9.74 9.65
CA THR A 149 -27.14 -9.10 9.11
C THR A 149 -26.88 -9.57 7.68
N HIS A 150 -26.02 -8.86 6.96
CA HIS A 150 -25.47 -9.37 5.71
C HIS A 150 -24.60 -10.62 6.01
N PRO A 151 -24.57 -11.63 5.13
CA PRO A 151 -23.86 -12.89 5.38
C PRO A 151 -22.33 -12.76 5.17
N ILE A 152 -21.72 -11.83 5.91
CA ILE A 152 -20.29 -11.48 5.88
C ILE A 152 -19.47 -12.56 6.58
N ARG A 153 -19.96 -13.07 7.72
CA ARG A 153 -19.27 -14.11 8.50
C ARG A 153 -19.19 -15.45 7.76
N GLU A 154 -20.14 -15.68 6.86
CA GLU A 154 -20.17 -16.84 5.97
C GLU A 154 -19.43 -16.59 4.65
N ASN A 155 -18.74 -15.44 4.49
CA ASN A 155 -18.03 -15.01 3.27
C ASN A 155 -18.90 -15.00 2.00
N LYS A 156 -20.23 -15.00 2.13
CA LYS A 156 -21.15 -14.95 0.98
C LYS A 156 -21.17 -13.57 0.33
N VAL A 157 -21.01 -12.53 1.15
CA VAL A 157 -20.75 -11.15 0.71
C VAL A 157 -19.60 -10.58 1.51
N ILE A 158 -18.88 -9.62 0.94
CA ILE A 158 -17.81 -8.89 1.63
C ILE A 158 -18.00 -7.38 1.51
N CYS A 159 -17.27 -6.63 2.32
CA CYS A 159 -17.33 -5.17 2.38
C CYS A 159 -17.20 -4.55 0.98
N SER A 160 -16.23 -5.01 0.19
CA SER A 160 -15.95 -4.47 -1.14
C SER A 160 -16.96 -4.85 -2.22
N ASP A 161 -17.94 -5.72 -1.94
CA ASP A 161 -19.02 -5.98 -2.90
C ASP A 161 -19.92 -4.75 -3.07
N CYS A 162 -20.05 -3.94 -2.00
CA CYS A 162 -20.89 -2.74 -1.98
C CYS A 162 -20.08 -1.45 -1.76
N HIS A 163 -19.04 -1.48 -0.93
CA HIS A 163 -18.26 -0.30 -0.59
C HIS A 163 -16.97 -0.20 -1.39
N ASN A 164 -16.52 1.03 -1.64
CA ASN A 164 -15.20 1.31 -2.15
C ASN A 164 -14.35 1.95 -1.04
N ALA A 165 -13.37 1.21 -0.52
CA ALA A 165 -12.47 1.69 0.53
C ALA A 165 -11.62 2.89 0.07
N HIS A 166 -11.50 3.13 -1.23
CA HIS A 166 -10.79 4.28 -1.78
C HIS A 166 -11.73 5.48 -2.05
N GLY A 167 -12.97 5.43 -1.57
CA GLY A 167 -13.97 6.48 -1.74
C GLY A 167 -14.90 6.28 -2.95
N SER A 168 -16.05 6.93 -2.91
CA SER A 168 -17.04 6.94 -3.99
C SER A 168 -17.90 8.21 -3.91
N ALA A 169 -18.65 8.50 -4.97
CA ALA A 169 -19.68 9.53 -4.92
C ALA A 169 -20.88 9.18 -3.99
N GLY A 170 -21.11 7.87 -3.74
CA GLY A 170 -22.18 7.39 -2.88
C GLY A 170 -21.98 7.71 -1.39
N PRO A 171 -23.07 7.85 -0.59
CA PRO A 171 -22.95 7.99 0.85
C PRO A 171 -22.27 6.76 1.44
N SER A 172 -21.52 6.95 2.52
CA SER A 172 -20.80 5.87 3.21
C SER A 172 -19.95 5.00 2.27
N SER A 173 -19.35 5.63 1.26
CA SER A 173 -18.47 4.99 0.29
C SER A 173 -19.12 3.88 -0.54
N LEU A 174 -20.43 3.94 -0.80
CA LEU A 174 -21.12 2.97 -1.66
C LEU A 174 -20.78 3.15 -3.14
N LYS A 175 -20.41 2.05 -3.81
CA LYS A 175 -20.03 2.01 -5.24
C LYS A 175 -21.12 2.52 -6.19
N GLN A 176 -22.38 2.40 -5.81
CA GLN A 176 -23.52 2.86 -6.58
C GLN A 176 -24.65 3.33 -5.66
N PHE A 177 -25.36 4.35 -6.08
CA PHE A 177 -26.64 4.74 -5.48
C PHE A 177 -27.69 3.76 -5.97
N THR A 178 -28.24 2.95 -5.08
CA THR A 178 -29.52 2.27 -5.32
C THR A 178 -30.66 3.26 -5.18
#